data_AF-A0A239P8J5-F1
#
_entry.id   AF-A0A239P8J5-F1
#
_cell.length_a   1.000
_cell.length_b   1.000
_cell.length_c   1.000
_cell.angle_alpha   90.00
_cell.angle_beta   90.00
_cell.angle_gamma   90.00
#
_symmetry.space_group_name_H-M   'P 1'
#
loop_
_entity.id
_entity.type
_entity.pdbx_description
1 polymer ?
#
loop_
_entity_poly.entity_id
_entity_poly.type
_entity_poly.pdbx_seq_one_letter_code
_entity_poly.pdbx_strand_id
1 'polypeptide(L)'
;MSGGDLREWTVARVRSAMTAAMRADSHALDRLAHANPAALDPHSAAFAGAARTLALATTAALTTVLNAHRYGRDARDRMVCLACGLDRCRTVRAISDVLAAYGLQSHPVDRAEAWRRADAWYARTVGHPVLLSVESFDEGFIARPATRPSGSMLVIDRHTGTLTEWPRLDTDTLAREYRDYKRGGL
;
A
#
# COMPACT_ATOMS: atom_id res chain seq x y z
N MET A 1 -15.33 2.51 14.00
CA MET A 1 -14.71 2.71 12.67
C MET A 1 -15.81 3.01 11.67
N SER A 2 -15.73 4.12 10.95
CA SER A 2 -16.72 4.49 9.93
C SER A 2 -16.69 3.52 8.74
N GLY A 3 -17.69 3.55 7.87
CA GLY A 3 -17.69 2.76 6.63
C GLY A 3 -16.51 3.10 5.71
N GLY A 4 -16.12 4.37 5.67
CA GLY A 4 -14.95 4.87 4.94
C GLY A 4 -13.65 4.34 5.52
N ASP A 5 -13.46 4.49 6.84
CA ASP A 5 -12.27 4.02 7.55
C ASP A 5 -12.06 2.51 7.38
N LEU A 6 -13.14 1.72 7.45
CA LEU A 6 -13.11 0.27 7.23
C LEU A 6 -12.63 -0.08 5.81
N ARG A 7 -13.10 0.67 4.81
CA ARG A 7 -12.65 0.48 3.43
C ARG A 7 -11.18 0.83 3.29
N GLU A 8 -10.74 1.95 3.82
CA GLU A 8 -9.33 2.37 3.76
C GLU A 8 -8.41 1.33 4.40
N TRP A 9 -8.78 0.84 5.59
CA TRP A 9 -8.09 -0.27 6.24
C TRP A 9 -8.01 -1.51 5.34
N THR A 10 -9.13 -1.91 4.74
CA THR A 10 -9.21 -3.10 3.87
C THR A 10 -8.34 -2.93 2.63
N VAL A 11 -8.39 -1.76 1.99
CA VAL A 11 -7.56 -1.42 0.83
C VAL A 11 -6.08 -1.46 1.20
N ALA A 12 -5.70 -0.95 2.36
CA ALA A 12 -4.31 -0.99 2.82
C ALA A 12 -3.81 -2.44 3.02
N ARG A 13 -4.63 -3.34 3.57
CA ARG A 13 -4.28 -4.77 3.69
C ARG A 13 -4.08 -5.43 2.34
N VAL A 14 -5.02 -5.26 1.41
CA VAL A 14 -4.93 -5.83 0.06
C VAL A 14 -3.71 -5.30 -0.70
N ARG A 15 -3.45 -3.98 -0.63
CA ARG A 15 -2.26 -3.38 -1.25
C ARG A 15 -0.97 -3.89 -0.64
N SER A 16 -0.90 -4.07 0.68
CA SER A 16 0.29 -4.61 1.35
C SER A 16 0.60 -6.03 0.87
N ALA A 17 -0.42 -6.89 0.79
CA ALA A 17 -0.26 -8.25 0.25
C ALA A 17 0.15 -8.24 -1.23
N MET A 18 -0.43 -7.35 -2.04
CA MET A 18 -0.05 -7.18 -3.45
C MET A 18 1.41 -6.76 -3.59
N THR A 19 1.86 -5.77 -2.82
CA THR A 19 3.26 -5.32 -2.82
C THR A 19 4.21 -6.44 -2.37
N ALA A 20 3.85 -7.19 -1.34
CA ALA A 20 4.64 -8.35 -0.90
C ALA A 20 4.78 -9.38 -2.03
N ALA A 21 3.67 -9.73 -2.70
CA ALA A 21 3.68 -10.65 -3.83
C ALA A 21 4.49 -10.13 -5.03
N MET A 22 4.41 -8.84 -5.36
CA MET A 22 5.20 -8.21 -6.43
C MET A 22 6.71 -8.29 -6.18
N ARG A 23 7.13 -8.33 -4.91
CA ARG A 23 8.54 -8.40 -4.50
C ARG A 23 9.07 -9.82 -4.35
N ALA A 24 8.20 -10.82 -4.19
CA ALA A 24 8.61 -12.20 -3.96
C ALA A 24 9.32 -12.77 -5.19
N ASP A 25 10.59 -13.16 -5.11
CA ASP A 25 11.28 -13.80 -6.25
C ASP A 25 10.68 -15.20 -6.51
N SER A 26 9.84 -15.34 -7.54
CA SER A 26 9.20 -16.60 -7.88
C SER A 26 10.19 -17.68 -8.28
N HIS A 27 11.32 -17.32 -8.90
CA HIS A 27 12.35 -18.30 -9.25
C HIS A 27 13.11 -18.77 -8.02
N ALA A 28 13.35 -17.89 -7.04
CA ALA A 28 13.93 -18.30 -5.76
C ALA A 28 12.99 -19.23 -4.97
N LEU A 29 11.69 -18.92 -4.93
CA LEU A 29 10.69 -19.78 -4.30
C LEU A 29 10.61 -21.16 -4.98
N ASP A 30 10.62 -21.18 -6.30
CA ASP A 30 10.62 -22.42 -7.09
C ASP A 30 11.88 -23.25 -6.84
N ARG A 31 13.07 -22.64 -6.85
CA ARG A 31 14.33 -23.32 -6.50
C ARG A 31 14.29 -23.88 -5.08
N LEU A 32 13.77 -23.13 -4.11
CA LEU A 32 13.65 -23.58 -2.72
C LEU A 32 12.69 -24.78 -2.59
N ALA A 33 11.57 -24.76 -3.32
CA ALA A 33 10.63 -25.87 -3.35
C ALA A 33 11.26 -27.15 -3.92
N HIS A 34 12.10 -27.04 -4.94
CA HIS A 34 12.78 -28.17 -5.57
C HIS A 34 14.07 -28.60 -4.86
N ALA A 35 14.67 -27.75 -4.03
CA ALA A 35 15.91 -28.07 -3.29
C ALA A 35 15.71 -29.13 -2.21
N ASN A 36 14.49 -29.34 -1.73
CA ASN A 36 14.16 -30.36 -0.73
C ASN A 36 12.96 -31.21 -1.16
N PRO A 37 13.11 -32.11 -2.15
CA PRO A 37 12.00 -32.89 -2.71
C PRO A 37 11.38 -33.88 -1.70
N ALA A 38 12.06 -34.18 -0.59
CA ALA A 38 11.51 -34.98 0.50
C ALA A 38 10.75 -34.15 1.56
N ALA A 39 10.90 -32.82 1.56
CA ALA A 39 10.29 -31.94 2.57
C ALA A 39 8.92 -31.40 2.15
N LEU A 40 8.64 -31.34 0.83
CA LEU A 40 7.36 -30.92 0.28
C LEU A 40 6.79 -32.02 -0.60
N ASP A 41 5.54 -32.37 -0.38
CA ASP A 41 4.80 -33.22 -1.32
C ASP A 41 4.54 -32.45 -2.64
N PRO A 42 4.18 -33.16 -3.73
CA PRO A 42 3.98 -32.54 -5.04
C PRO A 42 2.94 -31.41 -5.05
N HIS A 43 1.90 -31.47 -4.22
CA HIS A 43 0.88 -30.41 -4.18
C HIS A 43 1.41 -29.16 -3.47
N SER A 44 2.17 -29.33 -2.38
CA SER A 44 2.80 -28.21 -1.67
C SER A 44 3.85 -27.50 -2.54
N ALA A 45 4.65 -28.26 -3.30
CA ALA A 45 5.63 -27.70 -4.23
C ALA A 45 4.94 -26.92 -5.38
N ALA A 46 3.89 -27.49 -5.97
CA ALA A 46 3.11 -26.81 -7.01
C ALA A 46 2.45 -25.53 -6.49
N PHE A 47 1.91 -25.55 -5.27
CA PHE A 47 1.36 -24.35 -4.63
C PHE A 47 2.44 -23.27 -4.42
N ALA A 48 3.61 -23.64 -3.90
CA ALA A 48 4.72 -22.70 -3.68
C ALA A 48 5.16 -22.01 -4.99
N GLY A 49 5.26 -22.77 -6.09
CA GLY A 49 5.57 -22.22 -7.42
C GLY A 49 4.48 -21.28 -7.95
N ALA A 50 3.20 -21.56 -7.66
CA ALA A 50 2.08 -20.73 -8.08
C ALA A 50 1.75 -19.56 -7.12
N ALA A 51 2.30 -19.55 -5.89
CA ALA A 51 1.86 -18.69 -4.80
C ALA A 51 1.92 -17.20 -5.15
N ARG A 52 3.00 -16.75 -5.81
CA ARG A 52 3.12 -15.34 -6.26
C ARG A 52 1.98 -14.98 -7.22
N THR A 53 1.73 -15.79 -8.23
CA THR A 53 0.71 -15.53 -9.25
C THR A 53 -0.69 -15.55 -8.64
N LEU A 54 -0.98 -16.52 -7.77
CA LEU A 54 -2.26 -16.61 -7.05
C LEU A 54 -2.49 -15.39 -6.15
N ALA A 55 -1.47 -14.96 -5.41
CA ALA A 55 -1.56 -13.78 -4.56
C ALA A 55 -1.77 -12.50 -5.38
N LEU A 56 -1.06 -12.33 -6.51
CA LEU A 56 -1.25 -11.18 -7.41
C LEU A 56 -2.64 -11.17 -8.04
N ALA A 57 -3.11 -12.30 -8.57
CA ALA A 57 -4.44 -12.40 -9.18
C ALA A 57 -5.55 -12.10 -8.16
N THR A 58 -5.45 -12.69 -6.96
CA THR A 58 -6.44 -12.50 -5.89
C THR A 58 -6.45 -11.06 -5.39
N THR A 59 -5.28 -10.45 -5.15
CA THR A 59 -5.20 -9.06 -4.69
C THR A 59 -5.64 -8.05 -5.76
N ALA A 60 -5.38 -8.33 -7.05
CA ALA A 60 -5.91 -7.55 -8.16
C ALA A 60 -7.45 -7.63 -8.23
N ALA A 61 -8.02 -8.84 -8.14
CA ALA A 61 -9.47 -9.05 -8.12
C ALA A 61 -10.13 -8.31 -6.94
N LEU A 62 -9.58 -8.45 -5.73
CA LEU A 62 -10.06 -7.72 -4.54
C LEU A 62 -9.96 -6.20 -4.72
N THR A 63 -8.88 -5.71 -5.33
CA THR A 63 -8.71 -4.28 -5.62
C THR A 63 -9.83 -3.77 -6.55
N THR A 64 -10.19 -4.53 -7.58
CA THR A 64 -11.32 -4.20 -8.48
C THR A 64 -12.63 -4.11 -7.71
N VAL A 65 -12.92 -5.08 -6.85
CA VAL A 65 -14.13 -5.08 -6.01
C VAL A 65 -14.14 -3.86 -5.07
N LEU A 66 -13.03 -3.58 -4.37
CA LEU A 66 -12.92 -2.46 -3.44
C LEU A 66 -12.99 -1.08 -4.15
N ASN A 67 -12.59 -1.00 -5.42
CA ASN A 67 -12.74 0.20 -6.24
C ASN A 67 -14.19 0.43 -6.68
N ALA A 68 -14.93 -0.64 -7.00
CA ALA A 68 -16.37 -0.57 -7.24
C ALA A 68 -17.12 -0.11 -5.97
N HIS A 69 -16.76 -0.67 -4.82
CA HIS A 69 -17.35 -0.34 -3.52
C HIS A 69 -16.68 0.85 -2.82
N ARG A 70 -16.42 1.95 -3.55
CA ARG A 70 -15.90 3.19 -2.94
C ARG A 70 -16.99 4.01 -2.24
N TYR A 71 -16.59 4.78 -1.23
CA TYR A 71 -17.49 5.70 -0.53
C TYR A 71 -17.45 7.09 -1.17
N GLY A 72 -18.61 7.75 -1.20
CA GLY A 72 -18.77 9.12 -1.67
C GLY A 72 -20.06 9.72 -1.10
N ARG A 73 -20.32 10.99 -1.41
CA ARG A 73 -21.52 11.71 -0.94
C ARG A 73 -22.71 11.40 -1.86
N ASP A 74 -23.87 11.05 -1.27
CA ASP A 74 -25.13 10.91 -2.01
C ASP A 74 -25.81 12.26 -2.27
N ALA A 75 -26.97 12.26 -2.94
CA ALA A 75 -27.75 13.47 -3.21
C ALA A 75 -28.23 14.22 -1.94
N ARG A 76 -28.13 13.59 -0.76
CA ARG A 76 -28.47 14.17 0.54
C ARG A 76 -27.22 14.46 1.38
N ASP A 77 -26.05 14.53 0.73
CA ASP A 77 -24.76 14.81 1.36
C ASP A 77 -24.29 13.76 2.39
N ARG A 78 -24.84 12.55 2.33
CA ARG A 78 -24.45 11.46 3.24
C ARG A 78 -23.33 10.63 2.63
N MET A 79 -22.33 10.28 3.44
CA MET A 79 -21.28 9.35 3.04
C MET A 79 -21.85 7.92 2.92
N VAL A 80 -21.92 7.41 1.70
CA VAL A 80 -22.43 6.07 1.39
C VAL A 80 -21.51 5.36 0.39
N CYS A 81 -21.59 4.03 0.35
CA CYS A 81 -20.98 3.23 -0.70
C CYS A 81 -21.69 3.51 -2.03
N LEU A 82 -20.94 3.95 -3.05
CA LEU A 82 -21.49 4.32 -4.35
C LEU A 82 -22.07 3.13 -5.14
N ALA A 83 -21.66 1.90 -4.84
CA ALA A 83 -22.21 0.70 -5.47
C ALA A 83 -23.49 0.18 -4.79
N CYS A 84 -23.60 0.31 -3.47
CA CYS A 84 -24.71 -0.26 -2.69
C CYS A 84 -25.73 0.77 -2.21
N GLY A 85 -25.39 2.07 -2.20
CA GLY A 85 -26.20 3.13 -1.60
C GLY A 85 -26.29 3.10 -0.07
N LEU A 86 -25.51 2.24 0.59
CA LEU A 86 -25.52 2.04 2.05
C LEU A 86 -24.34 2.75 2.71
N ASP A 87 -24.57 3.32 3.89
CA ASP A 87 -23.55 3.89 4.78
C ASP A 87 -22.59 2.82 5.36
N ARG A 88 -23.04 1.56 5.38
CA ARG A 88 -22.26 0.38 5.78
C ARG A 88 -22.31 -0.69 4.71
N CYS A 89 -21.31 -0.69 3.82
CA CYS A 89 -21.18 -1.68 2.76
C CYS A 89 -20.90 -3.08 3.31
N ARG A 90 -21.85 -4.01 3.06
CA ARG A 90 -21.71 -5.43 3.48
C ARG A 90 -20.54 -6.13 2.79
N THR A 91 -20.26 -5.83 1.52
CA THR A 91 -19.14 -6.40 0.77
C THR A 91 -17.79 -6.02 1.39
N VAL A 92 -17.57 -4.73 1.63
CA VAL A 92 -16.33 -4.25 2.27
C VAL A 92 -16.15 -4.86 3.65
N ARG A 93 -17.24 -4.94 4.43
CA ARG A 93 -17.21 -5.56 5.76
C ARG A 93 -16.85 -7.05 5.69
N ALA A 94 -17.52 -7.83 4.84
CA ALA A 94 -17.23 -9.25 4.70
C ALA A 94 -15.78 -9.51 4.27
N ILE A 95 -15.25 -8.73 3.33
CA ILE A 95 -13.83 -8.83 2.94
C ILE A 95 -12.94 -8.49 4.13
N SER A 96 -13.22 -7.39 4.84
CA SER A 96 -12.44 -7.01 6.02
C SER A 96 -12.41 -8.09 7.09
N ASP A 97 -13.58 -8.69 7.39
CA ASP A 97 -13.71 -9.76 8.37
C ASP A 97 -12.90 -11.00 7.96
N VAL A 98 -12.93 -11.39 6.68
CA VAL A 98 -12.11 -12.50 6.15
C VAL A 98 -10.62 -12.19 6.24
N LEU A 99 -10.19 -11.01 5.81
CA LEU A 99 -8.78 -10.62 5.88
C LEU A 99 -8.27 -10.59 7.33
N ALA A 100 -9.11 -10.16 8.28
CA ALA A 100 -8.80 -10.20 9.70
C ALA A 100 -8.73 -11.65 10.23
N ALA A 101 -9.68 -12.50 9.86
CA ALA A 101 -9.74 -13.90 10.30
C ALA A 101 -8.53 -14.72 9.84
N TYR A 102 -8.04 -14.48 8.63
CA TYR A 102 -6.81 -15.11 8.11
C TYR A 102 -5.53 -14.37 8.51
N GLY A 103 -5.64 -13.36 9.39
CA GLY A 103 -4.49 -12.66 9.96
C GLY A 103 -3.63 -11.93 8.93
N LEU A 104 -4.20 -11.49 7.80
CA LEU A 104 -3.45 -10.80 6.76
C LEU A 104 -2.91 -9.47 7.32
N GLN A 105 -1.64 -9.47 7.71
CA GLN A 105 -0.98 -8.30 8.28
C GLN A 105 -0.59 -7.32 7.18
N SER A 106 -0.70 -6.01 7.44
CA SER A 106 0.10 -5.07 6.67
C SER A 106 1.55 -5.17 7.12
N HIS A 107 2.44 -5.42 6.19
CA HIS A 107 3.83 -5.09 6.41
C HIS A 107 3.99 -3.58 6.25
N PRO A 108 4.57 -2.89 7.25
CA PRO A 108 4.96 -1.50 7.09
C PRO A 108 5.81 -1.33 5.84
N VAL A 109 5.67 -0.19 5.17
CA VAL A 109 6.56 0.23 4.10
C VAL A 109 7.99 0.19 4.64
N ASP A 110 8.87 -0.47 3.89
CA ASP A 110 10.30 -0.43 4.15
C ASP A 110 10.96 0.65 3.28
N ARG A 111 12.23 0.93 3.55
CA ARG A 111 12.98 1.97 2.83
C ARG A 111 13.02 1.71 1.32
N ALA A 112 13.12 0.46 0.90
CA ALA A 112 13.17 0.08 -0.51
C ALA A 112 11.84 0.34 -1.23
N GLU A 113 10.72 0.05 -0.58
CA GLU A 113 9.39 0.37 -1.10
C GLU A 113 9.12 1.87 -1.12
N ALA A 114 9.55 2.60 -0.08
CA ALA A 114 9.47 4.06 -0.07
C ALA A 114 10.25 4.68 -1.24
N TRP A 115 11.46 4.17 -1.52
CA TRP A 115 12.25 4.60 -2.67
C TRP A 115 11.54 4.31 -4.01
N ARG A 116 11.04 3.09 -4.22
CA ARG A 116 10.33 2.73 -5.46
C ARG A 116 9.10 3.60 -5.71
N ARG A 117 8.33 3.88 -4.66
CA ARG A 117 7.13 4.74 -4.76
C ARG A 117 7.49 6.17 -5.10
N ALA A 118 8.52 6.71 -4.46
CA ALA A 118 9.01 8.04 -4.74
C ALA A 118 9.57 8.14 -6.17
N ASP A 119 10.41 7.20 -6.58
CA ASP A 119 10.97 7.13 -7.93
C ASP A 119 9.87 7.07 -9.00
N ALA A 120 8.89 6.18 -8.84
CA ALA A 120 7.77 6.10 -9.76
C ALA A 120 6.92 7.38 -9.80
N TRP A 121 6.77 8.10 -8.69
CA TRP A 121 6.08 9.39 -8.68
C TRP A 121 6.90 10.45 -9.42
N TYR A 122 8.18 10.62 -9.09
CA TYR A 122 9.05 11.62 -9.72
C TYR A 122 9.24 11.35 -11.21
N ALA A 123 9.41 10.09 -11.62
CA ALA A 123 9.50 9.72 -13.03
C ALA A 123 8.25 10.10 -13.81
N ARG A 124 7.05 9.97 -13.22
CA ARG A 124 5.79 10.40 -13.84
C ARG A 124 5.61 11.92 -13.84
N THR A 125 5.93 12.60 -12.74
CA THR A 125 5.66 14.04 -12.57
C THR A 125 6.69 14.91 -13.28
N VAL A 126 7.96 14.53 -13.22
CA VAL A 126 9.10 15.31 -13.77
C VAL A 126 9.48 14.82 -15.17
N GLY A 127 9.10 13.59 -15.55
CA GLY A 127 9.32 13.05 -16.89
C GLY A 127 10.72 12.49 -17.16
N HIS A 128 11.61 12.48 -16.16
CA HIS A 128 12.93 11.86 -16.24
C HIS A 128 13.35 11.26 -14.89
N PRO A 129 14.33 10.34 -14.84
CA PRO A 129 14.88 9.83 -13.59
C PRO A 129 15.41 10.96 -12.71
N VAL A 130 15.12 10.90 -11.41
CA VAL A 130 15.58 11.87 -10.42
C VAL A 130 16.43 11.12 -9.40
N LEU A 131 17.62 11.65 -9.08
CA LEU A 131 18.42 11.09 -8.00
C LEU A 131 17.75 11.42 -6.66
N LEU A 132 17.36 10.40 -5.90
CA LEU A 132 16.60 10.52 -4.65
C LEU A 132 17.39 9.99 -3.46
N SER A 133 17.44 10.77 -2.37
CA SER A 133 17.75 10.24 -1.04
C SER A 133 16.44 9.89 -0.32
N VAL A 134 16.43 8.74 0.37
CA VAL A 134 15.29 8.33 1.21
C VAL A 134 15.76 8.19 2.64
N GLU A 135 15.18 9.00 3.51
CA GLU A 135 15.47 9.03 4.95
C GLU A 135 14.25 8.51 5.72
N SER A 136 14.47 7.70 6.75
CA SER A 136 13.40 7.19 7.61
C SER A 136 13.15 8.11 8.79
N PHE A 137 11.89 8.22 9.20
CA PHE A 137 11.48 8.78 10.48
C PHE A 137 10.34 7.92 11.07
N ASP A 138 9.87 8.23 12.26
CA ASP A 138 8.92 7.36 13.01
C ASP A 138 7.67 7.02 12.18
N GLU A 139 7.03 8.03 11.59
CA GLU A 139 5.76 7.86 10.87
C GLU A 139 5.92 7.47 9.40
N GLY A 140 7.16 7.39 8.88
CA GLY A 140 7.33 7.20 7.44
C GLY A 140 8.74 7.33 6.89
N PHE A 141 8.80 7.75 5.64
CA PHE A 141 10.02 8.06 4.92
C PHE A 141 9.89 9.39 4.20
N ILE A 142 11.01 10.09 4.05
CA ILE A 142 11.13 11.34 3.33
C ILE A 142 11.98 11.06 2.09
N ALA A 143 11.42 11.30 0.91
CA ALA A 143 12.17 11.25 -0.34
C ALA A 143 12.56 12.66 -0.78
N ARG A 144 13.87 12.91 -0.89
CA ARG A 144 14.44 14.20 -1.28
C ARG A 144 15.18 14.10 -2.61
N PRO A 145 14.88 14.97 -3.59
CA PRO A 145 15.63 15.04 -4.84
C PRO A 145 16.98 15.75 -4.65
N ALA A 146 18.05 15.17 -5.21
CA ALA A 146 19.43 15.60 -5.04
C ALA A 146 19.78 16.93 -5.76
N THR A 147 19.15 17.22 -6.90
CA THR A 147 19.38 18.45 -7.68
C THR A 147 18.16 19.39 -7.64
N ARG A 148 18.40 20.71 -7.69
CA ARG A 148 17.40 21.80 -7.52
C ARG A 148 17.12 22.52 -8.86
N PRO A 149 15.95 23.21 -9.06
CA PRO A 149 15.52 24.29 -8.15
C PRO A 149 14.08 24.29 -7.57
N SER A 150 13.08 23.56 -8.05
CA SER A 150 11.65 23.87 -7.72
C SER A 150 10.80 22.74 -7.13
N GLY A 151 11.36 21.56 -6.88
CA GLY A 151 10.57 20.40 -6.41
C GLY A 151 10.30 20.38 -4.91
N SER A 152 9.04 20.16 -4.57
CA SER A 152 8.56 19.60 -3.30
C SER A 152 9.20 18.24 -2.99
N MET A 153 9.18 17.87 -1.71
CA MET A 153 9.61 16.55 -1.23
C MET A 153 8.39 15.65 -1.04
N LEU A 154 8.61 14.34 -1.06
CA LEU A 154 7.55 13.39 -0.76
C LEU A 154 7.71 12.81 0.63
N VAL A 155 6.60 12.75 1.35
CA VAL A 155 6.47 11.95 2.56
C VAL A 155 5.66 10.72 2.25
N ILE A 156 6.22 9.56 2.60
CA ILE A 156 5.62 8.25 2.40
C ILE A 156 5.21 7.71 3.77
N ASP A 157 3.91 7.58 4.02
CA ASP A 157 3.38 7.05 5.28
C ASP A 157 3.85 5.59 5.49
N ARG A 158 4.34 5.28 6.69
CA ARG A 158 4.88 3.95 7.02
C ARG A 158 3.86 2.83 6.91
N HIS A 159 2.59 3.09 7.15
CA HIS A 159 1.56 2.04 7.30
C HIS A 159 0.67 1.89 6.08
N THR A 160 0.43 2.98 5.37
CA THR A 160 -0.45 3.06 4.19
C THR A 160 0.36 3.19 2.90
N GLY A 161 1.58 3.72 3.00
CA GLY A 161 2.42 4.09 1.86
C GLY A 161 1.82 5.19 0.99
N THR A 162 0.87 5.95 1.54
CA THR A 162 0.33 7.16 0.91
C THR A 162 1.46 8.16 0.70
N LEU A 163 1.48 8.78 -0.48
CA LEU A 163 2.42 9.82 -0.86
C LEU A 163 1.76 11.18 -0.62
N THR A 164 2.43 12.03 0.13
CA THR A 164 2.03 13.43 0.33
C THR A 164 3.18 14.35 -0.06
N GLU A 165 2.84 15.47 -0.68
CA GLU A 165 3.78 16.44 -1.17
C GLU A 165 4.00 17.54 -0.14
N TRP A 166 5.26 17.88 0.13
CA TRP A 166 5.63 18.81 1.19
C TRP A 166 6.66 19.83 0.71
N PRO A 167 6.64 21.07 1.25
CA PRO A 167 7.72 22.01 1.04
C PRO A 167 9.04 21.45 1.58
N ARG A 168 10.17 21.97 1.09
CA ARG A 168 11.50 21.53 1.53
C ARG A 168 11.77 21.99 2.96
N LEU A 169 11.48 21.11 3.90
CA LEU A 169 11.72 21.26 5.33
C LEU A 169 12.84 20.32 5.79
N ASP A 170 13.51 20.65 6.89
CA ASP A 170 14.37 19.70 7.57
C ASP A 170 13.55 18.52 8.13
N THR A 171 14.23 17.40 8.43
CA THR A 171 13.56 16.16 8.86
C THR A 171 12.73 16.34 10.13
N ASP A 172 13.21 17.10 11.11
CA ASP A 172 12.53 17.24 12.40
C ASP A 172 11.29 18.13 12.29
N THR A 173 11.39 19.24 11.54
CA THR A 173 10.25 20.10 11.23
C THR A 173 9.21 19.32 10.45
N LEU A 174 9.60 18.63 9.39
CA LEU A 174 8.67 17.85 8.59
C LEU A 174 8.01 16.72 9.40
N ALA A 175 8.75 16.02 10.27
CA ALA A 175 8.19 14.98 11.12
C ALA A 175 7.13 15.54 12.10
N ARG A 176 7.32 16.78 12.58
CA ARG A 176 6.34 17.48 13.42
C ARG A 176 5.11 17.87 12.61
N GLU A 177 5.27 18.59 11.50
CA GLU A 177 4.16 19.03 10.64
C GLU A 177 3.34 17.84 10.13
N TYR A 178 4.01 16.73 9.78
CA TYR A 178 3.34 15.51 9.32
C TYR A 178 2.50 14.85 10.42
N ARG A 179 2.97 14.88 11.68
CA ARG A 179 2.19 14.39 12.83
C ARG A 179 0.93 15.22 13.04
N ASP A 180 1.01 16.53 12.85
CA ASP A 180 -0.13 17.41 12.99
C ASP A 180 -1.13 17.24 11.83
N TYR A 181 -0.63 17.08 10.60
CA TYR A 181 -1.42 16.68 9.44
C TYR A 181 -2.20 15.38 9.67
N LYS A 182 -1.56 14.33 10.21
CA LYS A 182 -2.27 13.06 10.53
C LYS A 182 -3.36 13.22 11.59
N ARG A 183 -3.29 14.25 12.43
CA ARG A 183 -4.34 14.57 13.42
C ARG A 183 -5.43 15.49 12.87
N GLY A 184 -5.35 15.87 11.60
CA GLY A 184 -6.28 16.80 10.95
C GLY A 184 -5.94 18.28 11.15
N GLY A 185 -4.71 18.59 11.57
CA GLY A 185 -4.20 19.96 11.58
C GLY A 185 -3.54 20.30 10.25
N LEU A 186 -4.08 21.32 9.57
CA LEU A 186 -3.77 21.87 8.23
C LEU A 186 -4.67 21.35 7.11
#